data_AF-A0A2G9MHU8-F1
#
_entry.id   AF-A0A2G9MHU8-F1
#
_cell.length_a   1.000
_cell.length_b   1.000
_cell.length_c   1.000
_cell.angle_alpha   90.00
_cell.angle_beta   90.00
_cell.angle_gamma   90.00
#
_symmetry.space_group_name_H-M   'P 1'
#
loop_
_entity.id
_entity.type
_entity.pdbx_description
1 polymer ?
#
loop_
_entity_poly.entity_id
_entity_poly.type
_entity_poly.pdbx_seq_one_letter_code
_entity_poly.pdbx_strand_id
1 'polypeptide(L)'
;MSDPLLDFKKSINNLRNSLNSIISKKLNLRKQKSSRLFDFRQNKEDYIRASLSNSVKELKSSAWALSGIYNINNSNEQNIIKILELVIKTEKKYEMSNFEDMVSCIDNITEITALLKSRAVKEDELNFDIPSLPSEIEPDVMADIRELKRCFNAKCYRSSTILCGRILETALHRKYFEATNKDILETSPGIGLGNLIAKLNNKVEFEPGIKDQIHLINKVRISSVHKKKEVFFPTRQQAYAIILYTLDILKKLFKQ
;
A
#
# COMPACT_ATOMS: atom_id res chain seq x y z
N MET A 1 5.45 5.12 -0.26
CA MET A 1 6.51 5.04 -1.29
C MET A 1 5.81 5.04 -2.64
N SER A 2 6.28 5.82 -3.61
CA SER A 2 5.75 5.79 -4.98
C SER A 2 6.04 4.43 -5.62
N ASP A 3 5.15 3.97 -6.50
CA ASP A 3 5.34 2.73 -7.26
C ASP A 3 6.48 2.93 -8.27
N PRO A 4 7.61 2.21 -8.14
CA PRO A 4 8.77 2.38 -9.02
C PRO A 4 8.44 2.18 -10.49
N LEU A 5 7.47 1.31 -10.82
CA LEU A 5 7.06 1.10 -12.22
C LEU A 5 6.26 2.30 -12.76
N LEU A 6 5.41 2.89 -11.93
CA LEU A 6 4.64 4.07 -12.32
C LEU A 6 5.57 5.26 -12.56
N ASP A 7 6.54 5.46 -11.67
CA ASP A 7 7.55 6.51 -11.79
C ASP A 7 8.40 6.31 -13.06
N PHE A 8 8.76 5.06 -13.37
CA PHE A 8 9.48 4.72 -14.59
C PHE A 8 8.64 4.97 -15.86
N LYS A 9 7.35 4.61 -15.87
CA LYS A 9 6.45 4.93 -17.00
C LYS A 9 6.33 6.44 -17.21
N LYS A 10 6.30 7.22 -16.13
CA LYS A 10 6.27 8.68 -16.20
C LYS A 10 7.56 9.24 -16.81
N SER A 11 8.74 8.73 -16.43
CA SER A 11 10.01 9.19 -16.98
C SER A 11 10.17 8.86 -18.47
N ILE A 12 9.71 7.68 -18.92
CA ILE A 12 9.62 7.32 -20.35
C ILE A 12 8.80 8.37 -21.12
N ASN A 13 7.61 8.70 -20.62
CA ASN A 13 6.71 9.64 -21.28
C ASN A 13 7.29 11.06 -21.32
N ASN A 14 7.90 11.51 -20.22
CA ASN A 14 8.59 12.81 -20.17
C ASN A 14 9.70 12.89 -21.23
N LEU A 15 10.54 11.86 -21.34
CA LEU A 15 11.61 11.82 -22.32
C LEU A 15 11.08 11.81 -23.76
N ARG A 16 10.04 11.01 -24.04
CA ARG A 16 9.39 10.94 -25.36
C ARG A 16 8.83 12.30 -25.77
N ASN A 17 8.15 13.00 -24.86
CA ASN A 17 7.60 14.33 -25.12
C ASN A 17 8.70 15.37 -25.42
N SER A 18 9.79 15.35 -24.64
CA SER A 18 10.96 16.21 -24.87
C SER A 18 11.56 15.96 -26.25
N LEU A 19 11.75 14.71 -26.66
CA LEU A 19 12.28 14.34 -27.99
C LEU A 19 11.36 14.76 -29.13
N ASN A 20 10.06 14.49 -29.03
CA ASN A 20 9.09 14.88 -30.05
C ASN A 20 9.08 16.40 -30.26
N SER A 21 9.28 17.18 -29.19
CA SER A 21 9.38 18.64 -29.29
C SER A 21 10.62 19.11 -30.05
N ILE A 22 11.73 18.36 -29.99
CA ILE A 22 12.99 18.66 -30.68
C ILE A 22 12.88 18.29 -32.15
N ILE A 23 12.36 17.10 -32.44
CA ILE A 23 12.20 16.56 -33.80
C ILE A 23 11.23 17.43 -34.60
N SER A 24 10.04 17.71 -34.05
CA SER A 24 9.01 18.52 -34.73
C SER A 24 9.47 19.94 -35.05
N LYS A 25 10.31 20.52 -34.18
CA LYS A 25 10.85 21.88 -34.34
C LYS A 25 12.17 21.92 -35.12
N LYS A 26 12.72 20.77 -35.55
CA LYS A 26 14.02 20.64 -36.24
C LYS A 26 15.15 21.40 -35.53
N LEU A 27 15.19 21.34 -34.20
CA LEU A 27 16.19 22.07 -33.42
C LEU A 27 17.56 21.44 -33.57
N ASN A 28 18.57 22.24 -33.90
CA ASN A 28 19.95 21.79 -33.96
C ASN A 28 20.59 21.93 -32.58
N LEU A 29 20.58 20.86 -31.79
CA LEU A 29 21.11 20.89 -30.42
C LEU A 29 22.64 20.77 -30.32
N ARG A 30 23.39 20.79 -31.43
CA ARG A 30 24.85 20.79 -31.39
C ARG A 30 25.34 22.03 -30.61
N LYS A 31 26.30 21.84 -29.70
CA LYS A 31 26.83 22.89 -28.82
C LYS A 31 27.35 24.08 -29.64
N GLN A 32 26.61 25.17 -29.68
CA GLN A 32 27.15 26.50 -29.97
C GLN A 32 27.12 27.29 -28.65
N LYS A 33 28.31 27.61 -28.13
CA LYS A 33 28.42 28.61 -27.06
C LYS A 33 28.24 29.98 -27.71
N SER A 34 27.06 30.57 -27.59
CA SER A 34 26.84 31.99 -27.91
C SER A 34 27.10 32.81 -26.65
N SER A 35 27.89 33.88 -26.76
CA SER A 35 28.20 34.80 -25.65
C SER A 35 27.17 35.93 -25.47
N ARG A 36 26.07 35.92 -26.23
CA ARG A 36 25.09 37.02 -26.23
C ARG A 36 23.93 36.75 -25.28
N LEU A 37 23.90 37.49 -24.17
CA LEU A 37 22.87 37.44 -23.10
C LEU A 37 21.41 37.65 -23.57
N PHE A 38 21.18 38.16 -24.79
CA PHE A 38 19.85 38.53 -25.28
C PHE A 38 19.34 37.70 -26.46
N ASP A 39 19.95 36.55 -26.76
CA ASP A 39 19.43 35.67 -27.81
C ASP A 39 18.32 34.75 -27.26
N PHE A 40 17.07 35.20 -27.43
CA PHE A 40 15.88 34.45 -26.99
C PHE A 40 15.79 33.05 -27.64
N ARG A 41 16.25 32.90 -28.89
CA ARG A 41 16.23 31.61 -29.59
C ARG A 41 17.22 30.66 -28.95
N GLN A 42 18.45 31.12 -28.69
CA GLN A 42 19.47 30.34 -28.00
C GLN A 42 19.03 29.92 -26.59
N ASN A 43 18.46 30.85 -25.82
CA ASN A 43 17.96 30.55 -24.46
C ASN A 43 16.88 29.46 -24.48
N LYS A 44 16.01 29.46 -25.50
CA LYS A 44 15.00 28.41 -25.70
C LYS A 44 15.62 27.06 -26.06
N GLU A 45 16.63 27.05 -26.93
CA GLU A 45 17.36 25.82 -27.29
C GLU A 45 18.14 25.25 -26.09
N ASP A 46 18.76 26.10 -25.29
CA ASP A 46 19.47 25.71 -24.07
C ASP A 46 18.52 25.17 -23.01
N TYR A 47 17.35 25.78 -22.84
CA TYR A 47 16.29 25.27 -21.97
C TYR A 47 15.82 23.88 -22.40
N ILE A 48 15.57 23.68 -23.70
CA ILE A 48 15.14 22.38 -24.25
C ILE A 48 16.26 21.33 -24.06
N ARG A 49 17.52 21.71 -24.27
CA ARG A 49 18.68 20.82 -24.04
C ARG A 49 18.78 20.41 -22.57
N ALA A 50 18.62 21.37 -21.64
CA ALA A 50 18.64 21.09 -20.21
C ALA A 50 17.47 20.18 -19.79
N SER A 51 16.27 20.44 -20.30
CA SER A 51 15.09 19.61 -20.08
C SER A 51 15.31 18.18 -20.59
N LEU A 52 15.80 18.01 -21.82
CA LEU A 52 16.12 16.68 -22.37
C LEU A 52 17.18 15.96 -21.53
N SER A 53 18.26 16.65 -21.15
CA SER A 53 19.31 16.09 -20.30
C SER A 53 18.77 15.60 -18.96
N ASN A 54 17.88 16.39 -18.34
CA ASN A 54 17.25 16.01 -17.08
C ASN A 54 16.32 14.81 -17.26
N SER A 55 15.52 14.76 -18.33
CA SER A 55 14.68 13.59 -18.62
C SER A 55 15.49 12.31 -18.84
N VAL A 56 16.67 12.37 -19.47
CA VAL A 56 17.57 11.20 -19.61
C VAL A 56 18.09 10.75 -18.24
N LYS A 57 18.50 11.69 -17.38
CA LYS A 57 18.95 11.37 -16.01
C LYS A 57 17.82 10.77 -15.17
N GLU A 58 16.61 11.32 -15.26
CA GLU A 58 15.41 10.80 -14.59
C GLU A 58 15.07 9.39 -15.07
N LEU A 59 15.10 9.14 -16.39
CA LEU A 59 14.90 7.80 -16.95
C LEU A 59 15.91 6.81 -16.39
N LYS A 60 17.20 7.19 -16.33
CA LYS A 60 18.26 6.36 -15.75
C LYS A 60 18.04 6.06 -14.28
N SER A 61 17.76 7.08 -13.47
CA SER A 61 17.51 6.92 -12.04
C SER A 61 16.29 6.03 -11.76
N SER A 62 15.18 6.25 -12.49
CA SER A 62 13.97 5.45 -12.34
C SER A 62 14.13 4.01 -12.87
N ALA A 63 14.95 3.78 -13.90
CA ALA A 63 15.29 2.43 -14.35
C ALA A 63 16.04 1.64 -13.27
N TRP A 64 17.01 2.27 -12.58
CA TRP A 64 17.70 1.63 -11.46
C TRP A 64 16.76 1.31 -10.29
N ALA A 65 15.74 2.13 -10.05
CA ALA A 65 14.75 1.84 -9.02
C ALA A 65 13.91 0.58 -9.33
N LEU A 66 13.81 0.16 -10.60
CA LEU A 66 13.18 -1.12 -10.95
C LEU A 66 13.93 -2.33 -10.40
N SER A 67 15.23 -2.22 -10.11
CA SER A 67 15.97 -3.28 -9.43
C SER A 67 15.43 -3.55 -8.01
N GLY A 68 14.73 -2.61 -7.38
CA GLY A 68 13.98 -2.86 -6.15
C GLY A 68 12.81 -3.84 -6.32
N ILE A 69 12.33 -4.03 -7.55
CA ILE A 69 11.28 -5.01 -7.91
C ILE A 69 11.87 -6.43 -8.06
N TYR A 70 13.21 -6.54 -8.21
CA TYR A 70 13.94 -7.78 -8.48
C TYR A 70 13.71 -8.90 -7.45
N ASN A 71 13.47 -8.55 -6.18
CA ASN A 71 13.37 -9.52 -5.07
C ASN A 71 12.13 -10.44 -5.11
N ILE A 72 11.37 -10.47 -6.21
CA ILE A 72 9.98 -10.93 -6.18
C ILE A 72 9.58 -11.80 -7.38
N ASN A 73 10.23 -11.71 -8.54
CA ASN A 73 9.84 -12.52 -9.70
C ASN A 73 10.97 -12.72 -10.73
N ASN A 74 11.48 -13.96 -10.82
CA ASN A 74 12.53 -14.36 -11.78
C ASN A 74 12.17 -14.03 -13.24
N SER A 75 10.89 -13.90 -13.59
CA SER A 75 10.48 -13.52 -14.96
C SER A 75 10.69 -12.03 -15.29
N ASN A 76 10.73 -11.14 -14.29
CA ASN A 76 10.97 -9.71 -14.52
C ASN A 76 12.47 -9.39 -14.65
N GLU A 77 13.36 -10.22 -14.11
CA GLU A 77 14.81 -10.01 -14.09
C GLU A 77 15.38 -9.74 -15.49
N GLN A 78 15.11 -10.63 -16.44
CA GLN A 78 15.61 -10.50 -17.81
C GLN A 78 15.09 -9.24 -18.51
N ASN A 79 13.84 -8.85 -18.23
CA ASN A 79 13.25 -7.63 -18.78
C ASN A 79 13.89 -6.37 -18.16
N ILE A 80 14.18 -6.38 -16.86
CA ILE A 80 14.84 -5.26 -16.18
C ILE A 80 16.28 -5.08 -16.70
N ILE A 81 17.04 -6.16 -16.88
CA ILE A 81 18.39 -6.10 -17.45
C ILE A 81 18.35 -5.47 -18.84
N LYS A 82 17.45 -5.94 -19.72
CA LYS A 82 17.28 -5.37 -21.07
C LYS A 82 16.88 -3.89 -21.03
N ILE A 83 16.02 -3.49 -20.10
CA ILE A 83 15.66 -2.08 -19.91
C ILE A 83 16.90 -1.26 -19.54
N LEU A 84 17.73 -1.72 -18.60
CA LEU A 84 18.95 -1.01 -18.19
C LEU A 84 19.93 -0.87 -19.36
N GLU A 85 20.12 -1.91 -20.15
CA GLU A 85 20.94 -1.87 -21.37
C GLU A 85 20.42 -0.85 -22.39
N LEU A 86 19.10 -0.83 -22.64
CA LEU A 86 18.47 0.13 -23.54
C LEU A 86 18.56 1.56 -23.03
N VAL A 87 18.47 1.78 -21.72
CA VAL A 87 18.66 3.10 -21.10
C VAL A 87 20.09 3.60 -21.28
N ILE A 88 21.09 2.74 -21.08
CA ILE A 88 22.50 3.06 -21.35
C ILE A 88 22.70 3.37 -22.85
N LYS A 89 22.08 2.59 -23.74
CA LYS A 89 22.11 2.85 -25.18
C LYS A 89 21.47 4.21 -25.52
N THR A 90 20.35 4.55 -24.89
CA THR A 90 19.65 5.83 -25.06
C THR A 90 20.53 7.01 -24.64
N GLU A 91 21.25 6.89 -23.51
CA GLU A 91 22.21 7.90 -23.03
C GLU A 91 23.35 8.12 -24.05
N LYS A 92 23.93 7.04 -24.60
CA LYS A 92 24.94 7.15 -25.66
C LYS A 92 24.41 7.85 -26.92
N LYS A 93 23.17 7.54 -27.33
CA LYS A 93 22.55 8.18 -28.50
C LYS A 93 22.26 9.66 -28.27
N TYR A 94 21.91 10.03 -27.03
CA TYR A 94 21.81 11.42 -26.61
C TYR A 94 23.14 12.17 -26.74
N GLU A 95 24.24 11.58 -26.27
CA GLU A 95 25.59 12.18 -26.39
C GLU A 95 26.00 12.39 -27.85
N MET A 96 25.62 11.46 -28.73
CA MET A 96 25.85 11.54 -30.17
C MET A 96 24.88 12.47 -30.91
N SER A 97 23.89 13.05 -30.22
CA SER A 97 22.79 13.84 -30.83
C SER A 97 22.03 13.07 -31.92
N ASN A 98 21.90 11.75 -31.77
CA ASN A 98 21.16 10.90 -32.70
C ASN A 98 19.75 10.63 -32.14
N PHE A 99 18.85 11.57 -32.37
CA PHE A 99 17.51 11.57 -31.78
C PHE A 99 16.55 10.54 -32.38
N GLU A 100 16.73 10.18 -33.66
CA GLU A 100 15.92 9.14 -34.32
C GLU A 100 16.16 7.77 -33.67
N ASP A 101 17.44 7.42 -33.44
CA ASP A 101 17.77 6.19 -32.72
C ASP A 101 17.33 6.21 -31.25
N MET A 102 17.29 7.39 -30.61
CA MET A 102 16.74 7.51 -29.25
C MET A 102 15.26 7.16 -29.20
N VAL A 103 14.46 7.60 -30.18
CA VAL A 103 13.03 7.27 -30.26
C VAL A 103 12.86 5.75 -30.35
N SER A 104 13.61 5.08 -31.22
CA SER A 104 13.59 3.61 -31.33
C SER A 104 13.95 2.92 -29.99
N CYS A 105 14.94 3.43 -29.26
CA CYS A 105 15.29 2.89 -27.95
C CYS A 105 14.13 3.05 -26.94
N ILE A 106 13.45 4.19 -26.94
CA ILE A 106 12.31 4.46 -26.06
C ILE A 106 11.11 3.59 -26.39
N ASP A 107 10.85 3.31 -27.67
CA ASP A 107 9.80 2.41 -28.10
C ASP A 107 10.05 0.99 -27.58
N ASN A 108 11.28 0.49 -27.73
CA ASN A 108 11.68 -0.81 -27.18
C ASN A 108 11.59 -0.84 -25.64
N ILE A 109 12.01 0.23 -24.95
CA ILE A 109 11.85 0.34 -23.49
C ILE A 109 10.36 0.28 -23.13
N THR A 110 9.50 0.97 -23.88
CA THR A 110 8.04 0.99 -23.65
C THR A 110 7.45 -0.41 -23.79
N GLU A 111 7.84 -1.14 -24.83
CA GLU A 111 7.37 -2.51 -25.09
C GLU A 111 7.77 -3.46 -23.96
N ILE A 112 9.04 -3.47 -23.56
CA ILE A 112 9.51 -4.34 -22.47
C ILE A 112 8.88 -3.93 -21.13
N THR A 113 8.67 -2.63 -20.91
CA THR A 113 7.98 -2.11 -19.71
C THR A 113 6.55 -2.60 -19.62
N ALA A 114 5.86 -2.80 -20.75
CA ALA A 114 4.52 -3.37 -20.77
C ALA A 114 4.48 -4.85 -20.36
N LEU A 115 5.59 -5.58 -20.57
CA LEU A 115 5.76 -6.97 -20.14
C LEU A 115 6.11 -7.10 -18.65
N LEU A 116 6.56 -6.02 -18.01
CA LEU A 116 6.82 -6.03 -16.58
C LEU A 116 5.52 -6.29 -15.84
N LYS A 117 5.46 -7.43 -15.17
CA LYS A 117 4.40 -7.71 -14.22
C LYS A 117 4.64 -6.78 -13.05
N SER A 118 3.91 -5.66 -13.03
CA SER A 118 3.74 -4.90 -11.80
C SER A 118 3.17 -5.89 -10.82
N ARG A 119 3.95 -6.29 -9.82
CA ARG A 119 3.31 -6.64 -8.57
C ARG A 119 2.79 -5.30 -8.07
N ALA A 120 1.61 -4.91 -8.53
CA ALA A 120 0.63 -4.51 -7.53
C ALA A 120 0.61 -5.73 -6.62
N VAL A 121 1.49 -5.72 -5.61
CA VAL A 121 1.35 -6.59 -4.48
C VAL A 121 0.03 -6.10 -3.92
N LYS A 122 -1.08 -6.65 -4.42
CA LYS A 122 -2.13 -7.03 -3.52
C LYS A 122 -1.41 -8.02 -2.61
N GLU A 123 -0.75 -7.50 -1.58
CA GLU A 123 -0.31 -8.30 -0.44
C GLU A 123 -1.63 -8.84 0.08
N ASP A 124 -2.07 -10.01 -0.42
CA ASP A 124 -3.44 -10.55 -0.30
C ASP A 124 -4.32 -9.56 0.45
N GLU A 125 -4.79 -8.51 -0.24
CA GLU A 125 -5.50 -7.43 0.45
C GLU A 125 -6.51 -8.13 1.32
N LEU A 126 -6.45 -7.90 2.63
CA LEU A 126 -7.26 -8.63 3.60
C LEU A 126 -8.73 -8.55 3.15
N ASN A 127 -9.16 -9.61 2.46
CA ASN A 127 -10.45 -9.66 1.80
C ASN A 127 -11.24 -10.74 2.51
N PHE A 128 -11.90 -10.29 3.54
CA PHE A 128 -12.80 -11.09 4.34
C PHE A 128 -14.19 -10.47 4.24
N ASP A 129 -15.19 -11.33 4.22
CA ASP A 129 -16.58 -10.92 4.27
C ASP A 129 -16.89 -10.37 5.66
N ILE A 130 -17.32 -9.11 5.70
CA ILE A 130 -17.74 -8.47 6.94
C ILE A 130 -19.20 -8.88 7.16
N PRO A 131 -19.55 -9.46 8.32
CA PRO A 131 -20.94 -9.82 8.60
C PRO A 131 -21.83 -8.58 8.69
N SER A 132 -23.13 -8.75 8.47
CA SER A 132 -24.11 -7.69 8.72
C SER A 132 -24.09 -7.30 10.20
N LEU A 133 -24.05 -6.00 10.48
CA LEU A 133 -24.01 -5.47 11.84
C LEU A 133 -25.25 -4.62 12.11
N PRO A 134 -25.67 -4.46 13.38
CA PRO A 134 -26.68 -3.48 13.75
C PRO A 134 -26.25 -2.06 13.35
N SER A 135 -27.19 -1.28 12.81
CA SER A 135 -26.95 0.07 12.29
C SER A 135 -26.28 1.02 13.30
N GLU A 136 -26.53 0.79 14.59
CA GLU A 136 -26.06 1.59 15.70
C GLU A 136 -24.55 1.42 15.97
N ILE A 137 -23.97 0.27 15.62
CA ILE A 137 -22.52 -0.01 15.79
C ILE A 137 -21.76 -0.15 14.48
N GLU A 138 -22.46 -0.29 13.36
CA GLU A 138 -21.85 -0.51 12.05
C GLU A 138 -20.81 0.57 11.70
N PRO A 139 -21.07 1.89 11.83
CA PRO A 139 -20.10 2.92 11.48
C PRO A 139 -18.77 2.79 12.24
N ASP A 140 -18.84 2.52 13.55
CA ASP A 140 -17.68 2.42 14.43
C ASP A 140 -16.86 1.16 14.12
N VAL A 141 -17.55 0.01 14.01
CA VAL A 141 -16.89 -1.26 13.68
C VAL A 141 -16.28 -1.20 12.28
N MET A 142 -16.94 -0.58 11.31
CA MET A 142 -16.41 -0.42 9.96
C MET A 142 -15.20 0.52 9.91
N ALA A 143 -15.19 1.58 10.72
CA ALA A 143 -14.01 2.44 10.86
C ALA A 143 -12.82 1.65 11.44
N ASP A 144 -13.04 0.86 12.48
CA ASP A 144 -12.02 0.02 13.11
C ASP A 144 -11.52 -1.09 12.17
N ILE A 145 -12.39 -1.72 11.38
CA ILE A 145 -12.02 -2.72 10.37
C ILE A 145 -11.14 -2.08 9.26
N ARG A 146 -11.48 -0.86 8.80
CA ARG A 146 -10.65 -0.15 7.82
C ARG A 146 -9.25 0.14 8.38
N GLU A 147 -9.18 0.58 9.62
CA GLU A 147 -7.90 0.85 10.29
C GLU A 147 -7.10 -0.44 10.52
N LEU A 148 -7.78 -1.53 10.87
CA LEU A 148 -7.19 -2.87 11.02
C LEU A 148 -6.55 -3.33 9.72
N LYS A 149 -7.24 -3.16 8.57
CA LYS A 149 -6.68 -3.49 7.24
C LYS A 149 -5.42 -2.68 6.95
N ARG A 150 -5.44 -1.36 7.22
CA ARG A 150 -4.25 -0.49 7.04
C ARG A 150 -3.10 -0.95 7.92
N CYS A 151 -3.36 -1.19 9.20
CA CYS A 151 -2.35 -1.66 10.16
C CYS A 151 -1.74 -2.99 9.72
N PHE A 152 -2.55 -3.96 9.28
CA PHE A 152 -2.05 -5.26 8.86
C PHE A 152 -1.19 -5.17 7.60
N ASN A 153 -1.63 -4.42 6.60
CA ASN A 153 -0.89 -4.18 5.35
C ASN A 153 0.42 -3.41 5.61
N ALA A 154 0.43 -2.51 6.60
CA ALA A 154 1.64 -1.83 7.06
C ALA A 154 2.56 -2.71 7.94
N LYS A 155 2.25 -4.01 8.09
CA LYS A 155 2.96 -4.97 8.97
C LYS A 155 2.92 -4.59 10.45
N CYS A 156 1.99 -3.74 10.86
CA CYS A 156 1.70 -3.39 12.25
C CYS A 156 0.78 -4.45 12.89
N TYR A 157 1.26 -5.70 12.95
CA TYR A 157 0.47 -6.85 13.42
C TYR A 157 -0.01 -6.69 14.85
N ARG A 158 0.80 -6.11 15.73
CA ARG A 158 0.43 -5.80 17.12
C ARG A 158 -0.74 -4.80 17.20
N SER A 159 -0.77 -3.79 16.35
CA SER A 159 -1.91 -2.85 16.28
C SER A 159 -3.17 -3.54 15.76
N SER A 160 -3.00 -4.45 14.78
CA SER A 160 -4.10 -5.23 14.21
C SER A 160 -4.80 -6.10 15.28
N THR A 161 -4.03 -6.75 16.16
CA THR A 161 -4.59 -7.56 17.26
C THR A 161 -5.27 -6.72 18.34
N ILE A 162 -4.80 -5.49 18.59
CA ILE A 162 -5.44 -4.55 19.52
C ILE A 162 -6.81 -4.11 18.98
N LEU A 163 -6.87 -3.77 17.68
CA LEU A 163 -8.11 -3.37 17.02
C LEU A 163 -9.16 -4.50 17.03
N CYS A 164 -8.75 -5.76 16.87
CA CYS A 164 -9.64 -6.91 17.02
C CYS A 164 -10.35 -6.92 18.39
N GLY A 165 -9.62 -6.62 19.47
CA GLY A 165 -10.21 -6.54 20.81
C GLY A 165 -11.18 -5.36 20.99
N ARG A 166 -10.91 -4.21 20.36
CA ARG A 166 -11.81 -3.04 20.37
C ARG A 166 -13.11 -3.30 19.59
N ILE A 167 -13.00 -3.94 18.42
CA ILE A 167 -14.14 -4.36 17.61
C ILE A 167 -15.05 -5.29 18.43
N LEU A 168 -14.48 -6.29 19.11
CA LEU A 168 -15.25 -7.18 19.97
C LEU A 168 -15.90 -6.47 21.16
N GLU A 169 -15.21 -5.51 21.76
CA GLU A 169 -15.76 -4.72 22.88
C GLU A 169 -17.04 -3.98 22.45
N THR A 170 -16.98 -3.31 21.30
CA THR A 170 -18.13 -2.60 20.69
C THR A 170 -19.29 -3.55 20.40
N ALA A 171 -19.00 -4.70 19.77
CA ALA A 171 -20.01 -5.71 19.45
C ALA A 171 -20.66 -6.33 20.70
N LEU A 172 -19.87 -6.65 21.73
CA LEU A 172 -20.37 -7.24 22.97
C LEU A 172 -21.17 -6.22 23.81
N HIS A 173 -20.83 -4.93 23.77
CA HIS A 173 -21.66 -3.89 24.37
C HIS A 173 -23.05 -3.86 23.74
N ARG A 174 -23.11 -3.89 22.40
CA ARG A 174 -24.39 -3.95 21.68
C ARG A 174 -25.17 -5.22 22.02
N LYS A 175 -24.49 -6.37 22.05
CA LYS A 175 -25.13 -7.64 22.42
C LYS A 175 -25.68 -7.63 23.85
N TYR A 176 -24.98 -6.97 24.77
CA TYR A 176 -25.45 -6.80 26.14
C TYR A 176 -26.72 -5.95 26.20
N PHE A 177 -26.74 -4.85 25.46
CA PHE A 177 -27.90 -3.98 25.36
C PHE A 177 -29.11 -4.76 24.81
N GLU A 178 -28.95 -5.51 23.73
CA GLU A 178 -30.02 -6.35 23.15
C GLU A 178 -30.60 -7.34 24.17
N ALA A 179 -29.75 -7.96 24.99
CA ALA A 179 -30.18 -8.96 25.98
C ALA A 179 -30.81 -8.36 27.24
N THR A 180 -30.60 -7.07 27.54
CA THR A 180 -30.99 -6.46 28.82
C THR A 180 -31.83 -5.20 28.73
N ASN A 181 -31.86 -4.59 27.55
CA ASN A 181 -32.35 -3.24 27.30
C ASN A 181 -31.70 -2.18 28.23
N LYS A 182 -30.43 -2.39 28.61
CA LYS A 182 -29.65 -1.50 29.48
C LYS A 182 -28.30 -1.23 28.86
N ASP A 183 -27.92 0.04 28.82
CA ASP A 183 -26.56 0.39 28.44
C ASP A 183 -25.60 0.06 29.60
N ILE A 184 -24.64 -0.81 29.31
CA ILE A 184 -23.65 -1.20 30.30
C ILE A 184 -22.66 -0.08 30.61
N LEU A 185 -22.44 0.84 29.68
CA LEU A 185 -21.51 1.95 29.84
C LEU A 185 -22.05 3.01 30.79
N GLU A 186 -23.37 3.18 30.88
CA GLU A 186 -24.00 4.06 31.88
C GLU A 186 -23.80 3.55 33.30
N THR A 187 -23.84 2.22 33.48
CA THR A 187 -23.74 1.59 34.81
C THR A 187 -22.31 1.20 35.20
N SER A 188 -21.40 1.08 34.23
CA SER A 188 -20.03 0.62 34.42
C SER A 188 -19.11 1.20 33.34
N PRO A 189 -18.84 2.52 33.37
CA PRO A 189 -17.99 3.17 32.38
C PRO A 189 -16.58 2.56 32.41
N GLY A 190 -16.02 2.28 31.23
CA GLY A 190 -14.69 1.67 31.10
C GLY A 190 -14.63 0.18 31.47
N ILE A 191 -15.76 -0.54 31.43
CA ILE A 191 -15.77 -1.98 31.64
C ILE A 191 -14.86 -2.70 30.63
N GLY A 192 -13.87 -3.42 31.13
CA GLY A 192 -13.00 -4.21 30.27
C GLY A 192 -13.70 -5.43 29.68
N LEU A 193 -13.24 -5.87 28.51
CA LEU A 193 -13.75 -7.02 27.76
C LEU A 193 -13.96 -8.28 28.63
N GLY A 194 -13.04 -8.59 29.54
CA GLY A 194 -13.16 -9.73 30.46
C GLY A 194 -14.37 -9.65 31.40
N ASN A 195 -14.63 -8.48 31.98
CA ASN A 195 -15.75 -8.26 32.89
C ASN A 195 -17.09 -8.21 32.13
N LEU A 196 -17.07 -7.69 30.89
CA LEU A 196 -18.22 -7.69 30.00
C LEU A 196 -18.68 -9.11 29.66
N ILE A 197 -17.75 -10.01 29.32
CA ILE A 197 -18.05 -11.42 29.04
C ILE A 197 -18.67 -12.09 30.27
N ALA A 198 -18.11 -11.85 31.47
CA ALA A 198 -18.67 -12.42 32.70
C ALA A 198 -20.12 -11.95 32.94
N LYS A 199 -20.43 -10.68 32.68
CA LYS A 199 -21.80 -10.14 32.79
C LYS A 199 -22.75 -10.64 31.69
N LEU A 200 -22.24 -11.01 30.52
CA LEU A 200 -22.98 -11.58 29.40
C LEU A 200 -23.26 -13.08 29.58
N ASN A 201 -22.37 -13.83 30.23
CA ASN A 201 -22.51 -15.28 30.41
C ASN A 201 -23.84 -15.72 31.05
N ASN A 202 -24.45 -14.86 31.87
CA ASN A 202 -25.72 -15.14 32.53
C ASN A 202 -26.95 -14.67 31.72
N LYS A 203 -26.74 -14.11 30.52
CA LYS A 203 -27.76 -13.40 29.75
C LYS A 203 -27.82 -13.80 28.27
N VAL A 204 -26.70 -14.27 27.72
CA VAL A 204 -26.55 -14.66 26.33
C VAL A 204 -25.92 -16.04 26.29
N GLU A 205 -26.56 -16.96 25.56
CA GLU A 205 -25.97 -18.25 25.25
C GLU A 205 -24.97 -18.08 24.11
N PHE A 206 -23.74 -18.54 24.33
CA PHE A 206 -22.69 -18.50 23.33
C PHE A 206 -22.49 -19.89 22.75
N GLU A 207 -22.33 -19.98 21.43
CA GLU A 207 -21.91 -21.22 20.80
C GLU A 207 -20.59 -21.75 21.39
N PRO A 208 -20.39 -23.09 21.40
CA PRO A 208 -19.13 -23.68 21.84
C PRO A 208 -17.92 -23.05 21.16
N GLY A 209 -16.88 -22.76 21.95
CA GLY A 209 -15.61 -22.19 21.48
C GLY A 209 -15.59 -20.65 21.31
N ILE A 210 -16.73 -19.96 21.23
CA ILE A 210 -16.75 -18.49 21.11
C ILE A 210 -16.13 -17.83 22.33
N LYS A 211 -16.43 -18.32 23.53
CA LYS A 211 -15.85 -17.79 24.78
C LYS A 211 -14.33 -17.93 24.79
N ASP A 212 -13.81 -19.06 24.31
CA ASP A 212 -12.38 -19.33 24.27
C ASP A 212 -11.66 -18.41 23.26
N GLN A 213 -12.28 -18.19 22.09
CA GLN A 213 -11.76 -17.24 21.10
C GLN A 213 -11.74 -15.82 21.64
N ILE A 214 -12.83 -15.35 22.27
CA ILE A 214 -12.86 -14.02 22.90
C ILE A 214 -11.79 -13.93 24.00
N HIS A 215 -11.64 -14.97 24.83
CA HIS A 215 -10.63 -15.00 25.88
C HIS A 215 -9.20 -14.92 25.30
N LEU A 216 -8.93 -15.67 24.22
CA LEU A 216 -7.67 -15.61 23.49
C LEU A 216 -7.39 -14.20 22.99
N ILE A 217 -8.36 -13.57 22.31
CA ILE A 217 -8.25 -12.21 21.77
C ILE A 217 -8.00 -11.20 22.90
N ASN A 218 -8.70 -11.33 24.02
CA ASN A 218 -8.48 -10.48 25.19
C ASN A 218 -7.07 -10.67 25.77
N LYS A 219 -6.59 -11.92 25.89
CA LYS A 219 -5.25 -12.23 26.40
C LYS A 219 -4.17 -11.57 25.54
N VAL A 220 -4.25 -11.70 24.21
CA VAL A 220 -3.27 -11.10 23.29
C VAL A 220 -3.38 -9.57 23.23
N ARG A 221 -4.58 -8.99 23.36
CA ARG A 221 -4.74 -7.53 23.48
C ARG A 221 -4.02 -7.02 24.73
N ILE A 222 -4.26 -7.65 25.88
CA ILE A 222 -3.68 -7.22 27.16
C ILE A 222 -2.15 -7.30 27.11
N SER A 223 -1.56 -8.38 26.61
CA SER A 223 -0.10 -8.48 26.43
C SER A 223 0.45 -7.53 25.37
N SER A 224 -0.39 -7.06 24.44
CA SER A 224 -0.01 -6.08 23.43
C SER A 224 -0.06 -4.63 23.93
N VAL A 225 -0.70 -4.31 25.06
CA VAL A 225 -0.83 -2.90 25.52
C VAL A 225 -0.22 -2.64 26.89
N HIS A 226 -0.17 -3.63 27.80
CA HIS A 226 0.31 -3.41 29.16
C HIS A 226 1.79 -3.77 29.35
N LYS A 227 2.56 -2.83 29.91
CA LYS A 227 4.01 -2.98 30.18
C LYS A 227 4.39 -4.09 31.18
N LYS A 228 3.45 -4.52 32.04
CA LYS A 228 3.72 -5.49 33.13
C LYS A 228 3.75 -6.94 32.66
N LYS A 229 3.40 -7.22 31.40
CA LYS A 229 3.43 -8.56 30.82
C LYS A 229 4.50 -8.63 29.74
N GLU A 230 4.99 -9.84 29.48
CA GLU A 230 5.82 -10.08 28.31
C GLU A 230 5.08 -9.59 27.06
N VAL A 231 5.77 -8.74 26.28
CA VAL A 231 5.17 -8.08 25.13
C VAL A 231 4.95 -9.12 24.04
N PHE A 232 3.71 -9.25 23.59
CA PHE A 232 3.38 -10.15 22.50
C PHE A 232 3.68 -9.49 21.15
N PHE A 233 4.50 -10.16 20.33
CA PHE A 233 4.84 -9.74 18.97
C PHE A 233 4.25 -10.74 17.96
N PRO A 234 3.00 -10.55 17.51
CA PRO A 234 2.35 -11.49 16.61
C PRO A 234 3.06 -11.55 15.26
N THR A 235 3.21 -12.77 14.73
CA THR A 235 3.53 -12.99 13.31
C THR A 235 2.35 -12.58 12.41
N ARG A 236 2.59 -12.44 11.11
CA ARG A 236 1.52 -12.17 10.12
C ARG A 236 0.38 -13.19 10.26
N GLN A 237 0.72 -14.47 10.36
CA GLN A 237 -0.23 -15.58 10.44
C GLN A 237 -1.04 -15.55 11.75
N GLN A 238 -0.38 -15.23 12.87
CA GLN A 238 -1.05 -15.10 14.17
C GLN A 238 -2.05 -13.94 14.17
N ALA A 239 -1.65 -12.77 13.64
CA ALA A 239 -2.55 -11.63 13.50
C ALA A 239 -3.71 -11.95 12.55
N TYR A 240 -3.45 -12.61 11.42
CA TYR A 240 -4.46 -13.04 10.48
C TYR A 240 -5.50 -13.97 11.14
N ALA A 241 -5.05 -14.97 11.91
CA ALA A 241 -5.93 -15.87 12.63
C ALA A 241 -6.82 -15.13 13.66
N ILE A 242 -6.25 -14.16 14.38
CA ILE A 242 -6.98 -13.33 15.34
C ILE A 242 -8.07 -12.49 14.64
N ILE A 243 -7.76 -11.96 13.44
CA ILE A 243 -8.73 -11.24 12.61
C ILE A 243 -9.88 -12.17 12.20
N LEU A 244 -9.57 -13.37 11.71
CA LEU A 244 -10.59 -14.34 11.32
C LEU A 244 -11.49 -14.75 12.49
N TYR A 245 -10.92 -15.00 13.67
CA TYR A 245 -11.72 -15.29 14.87
C TYR A 245 -12.63 -14.12 15.23
N THR A 246 -12.13 -12.89 15.13
CA THR A 246 -12.94 -11.69 15.41
C THR A 246 -14.16 -11.61 14.50
N LEU A 247 -13.97 -11.83 13.20
CA LEU A 247 -15.04 -11.78 12.21
C LEU A 247 -16.04 -12.93 12.36
N ASP A 248 -15.56 -14.14 12.68
CA ASP A 248 -16.43 -15.28 12.99
C ASP A 248 -17.30 -15.01 14.22
N ILE A 249 -16.72 -14.43 15.28
CA ILE A 249 -17.46 -14.02 16.47
C ILE A 249 -18.53 -12.98 16.11
N LEU A 250 -18.19 -11.92 15.35
CA LEU A 250 -19.17 -10.93 14.91
C LEU A 250 -20.33 -11.57 14.15
N LYS A 251 -20.01 -12.49 13.22
CA LYS A 251 -21.00 -13.21 12.42
C LYS A 251 -21.95 -14.02 13.30
N LYS A 252 -21.43 -14.70 14.32
CA LYS A 252 -22.24 -15.52 15.25
C LYS A 252 -23.03 -14.68 16.24
N LEU A 253 -22.49 -13.54 16.69
CA LEU A 253 -23.19 -12.63 17.60
C LEU A 253 -24.45 -12.02 16.97
N PHE A 254 -24.41 -11.73 15.66
CA PHE A 254 -25.47 -11.02 14.95
C PHE A 254 -26.11 -11.84 13.81
N LYS A 255 -25.97 -13.16 13.86
CA LYS A 255 -26.66 -14.05 12.91
C LYS A 255 -28.17 -13.92 13.14
N GLN A 256 -28.87 -13.41 12.14
CA GLN A 256 -30.34 -13.42 12.07
C GLN A 256 -30.80 -14.73 11.43
#